data_AF-A0A817CB83-F1
#
_entry.id   AF-A0A817CB83-F1
#
_cell.length_a   1.000
_cell.length_b   1.000
_cell.length_c   1.000
_cell.angle_alpha   90.00
_cell.angle_beta   90.00
_cell.angle_gamma   90.00
#
_symmetry.space_group_name_H-M   'P 1'
#
loop_
_entity.id
_entity.type
_entity.pdbx_description
1 polymer ?
#
loop_
_entity_poly.entity_id
_entity_poly.type
_entity_poly.pdbx_seq_one_letter_code
_entity_poly.pdbx_strand_id
1 'polypeptide(L)'
;MEGVGTDNSGVLVLAATNIPWALDSAIRRRFEKRIYIPLPGVNERAAMFKTHMGVNTCHTIKDNEWMQLAQRSEHYSGADIGVVCREALLRPIRRLSASTHFKRVQNPEHDGPRELWLACSPGDSAAQSLTLEKISPDELCEPPVTMSDMLAALATQQSTVSENELGKYQQFTQQFGQEGL
;
A
#
# COMPACT_ATOMS: atom_id res chain seq x y z
N MET A 1 -19.21 -38.74 -0.34
CA MET A 1 -18.20 -38.42 -1.38
C MET A 1 -16.83 -38.57 -0.73
N GLU A 2 -16.38 -39.80 -0.50
CA GLU A 2 -14.95 -40.05 -0.27
C GLU A 2 -14.21 -39.61 -1.53
N GLY A 3 -13.11 -38.87 -1.37
CA GLY A 3 -12.27 -38.46 -2.49
C GLY A 3 -11.56 -39.68 -3.03
N VAL A 4 -12.09 -40.25 -4.12
CA VAL A 4 -11.43 -41.27 -4.92
C VAL A 4 -10.08 -40.73 -5.38
N GLY A 5 -9.01 -41.46 -5.03
CA GLY A 5 -7.65 -41.21 -5.50
C GLY A 5 -6.61 -41.61 -4.46
N THR A 6 -6.34 -42.91 -4.33
CA THR A 6 -5.16 -43.46 -3.62
C THR A 6 -3.83 -43.15 -4.32
N ASP A 7 -3.86 -42.28 -5.33
CA ASP A 7 -2.75 -41.64 -6.01
C ASP A 7 -3.19 -40.20 -6.32
N ASN A 8 -2.79 -39.26 -5.46
CA ASN A 8 -2.77 -37.83 -5.77
C ASN A 8 -1.33 -37.31 -5.62
N SER A 9 -0.37 -38.17 -5.98
CA SER A 9 1.05 -37.96 -5.74
C SER A 9 1.56 -36.78 -6.59
N GLY A 10 1.59 -35.58 -6.00
CA GLY A 10 2.12 -34.36 -6.62
C GLY A 10 1.14 -33.20 -6.80
N VAL A 11 -0.13 -33.31 -6.38
CA VAL A 11 -1.09 -32.19 -6.46
C VAL A 11 -1.26 -31.52 -5.10
N LEU A 12 -0.87 -30.25 -4.99
CA LEU A 12 -1.10 -29.40 -3.81
C LEU A 12 -2.36 -28.56 -4.01
N VAL A 13 -3.34 -28.69 -3.11
CA VAL A 13 -4.56 -27.87 -3.11
C VAL A 13 -4.44 -26.77 -2.06
N LEU A 14 -4.53 -25.52 -2.48
CA LEU A 14 -4.56 -24.34 -1.62
C LEU A 14 -5.95 -23.69 -1.68
N ALA A 15 -6.49 -23.29 -0.54
CA ALA A 15 -7.75 -22.56 -0.42
C ALA A 15 -7.59 -21.41 0.58
N ALA A 16 -8.24 -20.29 0.30
CA ALA A 16 -8.27 -19.11 1.17
C ALA A 16 -9.71 -18.75 1.52
N THR A 17 -9.96 -18.39 2.78
CA THR A 17 -11.28 -17.96 3.25
C THR A 17 -11.15 -16.91 4.35
N ASN A 18 -12.01 -15.89 4.31
CA ASN A 18 -12.16 -14.91 5.37
C ASN A 18 -13.29 -15.29 6.36
N ILE A 19 -13.97 -16.42 6.16
CA ILE A 19 -15.11 -16.83 6.99
C ILE A 19 -14.99 -18.33 7.33
N PRO A 20 -13.95 -18.75 8.08
CA PRO A 20 -13.65 -20.17 8.28
C PRO A 20 -14.71 -20.90 9.12
N TRP A 21 -15.48 -20.19 9.96
CA TRP A 21 -16.59 -20.76 10.75
C TRP A 21 -17.82 -21.11 9.92
N ALA A 22 -17.95 -20.58 8.69
CA ALA A 22 -19.04 -20.93 7.77
C ALA A 22 -18.76 -22.24 7.00
N LEU A 23 -17.54 -22.77 7.07
CA LEU A 23 -17.20 -24.04 6.44
C LEU A 23 -17.85 -25.20 7.19
N ASP A 24 -18.54 -26.06 6.45
CA ASP A 24 -19.10 -27.28 7.03
C ASP A 24 -18.00 -28.24 7.50
N SER A 25 -18.40 -29.18 8.36
CA SER A 25 -17.46 -30.14 8.95
C SER A 25 -16.88 -31.14 7.94
N ALA A 26 -17.58 -31.41 6.83
CA ALA A 26 -17.15 -32.35 5.80
C ALA A 26 -16.01 -31.78 4.95
N ILE A 27 -16.09 -30.51 4.57
CA ILE A 27 -15.02 -29.77 3.88
C ILE A 27 -13.86 -29.55 4.83
N ARG A 28 -14.14 -29.11 6.06
CA ARG A 28 -13.08 -28.83 7.05
C ARG A 28 -12.20 -30.05 7.35
N ARG A 29 -12.75 -31.26 7.33
CA ARG A 29 -11.98 -32.51 7.50
C ARG A 29 -11.08 -32.85 6.30
N ARG A 30 -11.35 -32.31 5.11
CA ARG A 30 -10.50 -32.51 3.91
C ARG A 30 -9.32 -31.56 3.83
N PHE A 31 -9.43 -30.41 4.51
CA PHE A 31 -8.32 -29.48 4.69
C PHE A 31 -7.66 -29.75 6.05
N GLU A 32 -6.77 -30.73 6.04
CA GLU A 32 -6.03 -31.20 7.22
C GLU A 32 -5.10 -30.12 7.76
N LYS A 33 -4.36 -29.44 6.87
CA LYS A 33 -3.47 -28.33 7.22
C LYS A 33 -4.20 -27.00 7.17
N ARG A 34 -4.11 -26.22 8.25
CA ARG A 34 -4.78 -24.91 8.39
C ARG A 34 -3.79 -23.90 8.95
N ILE A 35 -3.56 -22.85 8.19
CA ILE A 35 -2.63 -21.77 8.54
C ILE A 35 -3.44 -20.51 8.72
N TYR A 36 -3.44 -19.96 9.94
CA TYR A 36 -4.00 -18.64 10.18
C TYR A 36 -2.99 -17.58 9.77
N ILE A 37 -3.42 -16.65 8.92
CA ILE A 37 -2.61 -15.52 8.46
C ILE A 37 -3.01 -14.30 9.31
N PRO A 38 -2.20 -13.88 10.30
CA PRO A 38 -2.51 -12.73 11.13
C PRO A 38 -2.33 -11.42 10.34
N LEU A 39 -2.85 -10.33 10.93
CA LEU A 39 -2.50 -8.99 10.47
C LEU A 39 -0.99 -8.73 10.61
N PRO A 40 -0.40 -7.92 9.72
CA PRO A 40 1.02 -7.60 9.78
C PRO A 40 1.37 -6.84 11.06
N GLY A 41 2.51 -7.18 11.66
CA GLY A 41 3.10 -6.44 12.76
C GLY A 41 3.71 -5.10 12.30
N VAL A 42 4.24 -4.33 13.24
CA VAL A 42 4.72 -2.96 12.95
C VAL A 42 5.87 -2.94 11.92
N ASN A 43 6.79 -3.91 11.99
CA ASN A 43 7.92 -3.97 11.05
C ASN A 43 7.46 -4.40 9.66
N GLU A 44 6.54 -5.37 9.59
CA GLU A 44 5.92 -5.81 8.35
C GLU A 44 5.16 -4.68 7.69
N ARG A 45 4.37 -3.90 8.45
CA ARG A 45 3.66 -2.73 7.92
C ARG A 45 4.61 -1.66 7.38
N ALA A 46 5.72 -1.38 8.06
CA ALA A 46 6.73 -0.44 7.57
C ALA A 46 7.33 -0.91 6.23
N ALA A 47 7.65 -2.21 6.11
CA ALA A 47 8.12 -2.81 4.87
C ALA A 47 7.05 -2.77 3.76
N MET A 48 5.77 -2.96 4.10
CA MET A 48 4.66 -2.86 3.16
C MET A 48 4.49 -1.43 2.64
N PHE A 49 4.58 -0.41 3.50
CA PHE A 49 4.55 0.99 3.06
C PHE A 49 5.66 1.29 2.05
N LYS A 50 6.90 0.87 2.35
CA LYS A 50 8.06 1.03 1.45
C LYS A 50 7.87 0.28 0.13
N THR A 51 7.34 -0.94 0.19
CA THR A 51 7.06 -1.76 -1.00
C THR A 51 5.97 -1.13 -1.88
N HIS A 52 4.88 -0.65 -1.28
CA HIS A 52 3.77 -0.02 -2.00
C HIS A 52 4.14 1.36 -2.56
N MET A 53 5.08 2.08 -1.95
CA MET A 53 5.61 3.31 -2.54
C MET A 53 6.39 3.03 -3.83
N GLY A 54 7.08 1.88 -3.89
CA GLY A 54 7.83 1.44 -5.06
C GLY A 54 9.17 2.18 -5.22
N VAL A 55 10.06 1.62 -6.04
CA VAL A 55 11.42 2.15 -6.27
C VAL A 55 11.46 3.29 -7.30
N ASN A 56 10.43 3.40 -8.14
CA ASN A 56 10.37 4.38 -9.23
C ASN A 56 9.61 5.66 -8.85
N THR A 57 9.04 5.72 -7.65
CA THR A 57 8.30 6.89 -7.18
C THR A 57 9.28 7.85 -6.49
N CYS A 58 9.32 9.10 -6.96
CA CYS A 58 10.06 10.13 -6.24
C CYS A 58 9.37 10.45 -4.91
N HIS A 59 10.06 10.26 -3.79
CA HIS A 59 9.55 10.57 -2.45
C HIS A 59 10.63 11.10 -1.52
N THR A 60 10.26 11.93 -0.55
CA THR A 60 11.20 12.46 0.46
C THR A 60 11.17 11.70 1.79
N ILE A 61 10.47 10.57 1.84
CA ILE A 61 10.23 9.80 3.06
C ILE A 61 11.51 9.05 3.48
N LYS A 62 11.91 9.23 4.74
CA LYS A 62 13.09 8.62 5.36
C LYS A 62 12.77 7.26 6.00
N ASP A 63 13.80 6.46 6.24
CA ASP A 63 13.62 5.11 6.81
C ASP A 63 12.95 5.12 8.19
N ASN A 64 13.22 6.12 9.02
CA ASN A 64 12.57 6.28 10.32
C ASN A 64 11.10 6.73 10.23
N GLU A 65 10.69 7.36 9.13
CA GLU A 65 9.31 7.80 8.90
C GLU A 65 8.40 6.64 8.49
N TRP A 66 8.93 5.61 7.81
CA TRP A 66 8.19 4.36 7.55
C TRP A 66 7.74 3.68 8.85
N MET A 67 8.61 3.67 9.86
CA MET A 67 8.27 3.15 11.18
C MET A 67 7.18 3.98 11.86
N GLN A 68 7.21 5.31 11.72
CA GLN A 68 6.16 6.17 12.26
C GLN A 68 4.80 5.92 11.60
N LEU A 69 4.77 5.71 10.28
CA LEU A 69 3.55 5.34 9.56
C LEU A 69 3.01 4.00 10.06
N ALA A 70 3.88 3.02 10.22
CA ALA A 70 3.50 1.69 10.70
C ALA A 70 2.95 1.69 12.13
N GLN A 71 3.49 2.54 13.02
CA GLN A 71 2.98 2.73 14.37
C GLN A 71 1.59 3.37 14.39
N ARG A 72 1.28 4.23 13.41
CA ARG A 72 -0.02 4.90 13.29
C ARG A 72 -1.08 4.08 12.53
N SER A 73 -0.68 2.95 11.94
CA SER A 73 -1.54 2.08 11.14
C SER A 73 -1.85 0.77 11.86
N GLU A 74 -2.13 0.83 13.16
CA GLU A 74 -2.47 -0.37 13.93
C GLU A 74 -3.73 -1.04 13.37
N HIS A 75 -3.74 -2.38 13.36
CA HIS A 75 -4.77 -3.23 12.76
C HIS A 75 -4.96 -3.10 11.24
N TYR A 76 -4.13 -2.33 10.54
CA TYR A 76 -4.24 -2.24 9.08
C TYR A 76 -3.82 -3.55 8.43
N SER A 77 -4.64 -4.02 7.49
CA SER A 77 -4.28 -5.08 6.57
C SER A 77 -3.32 -4.56 5.49
N GLY A 78 -2.74 -5.48 4.72
CA GLY A 78 -1.98 -5.10 3.53
C GLY A 78 -2.80 -4.33 2.50
N ALA A 79 -4.10 -4.63 2.40
CA ALA A 79 -5.00 -3.93 1.50
C ALA A 79 -5.19 -2.47 1.95
N ASP A 80 -5.35 -2.22 3.25
CA ASP A 80 -5.51 -0.88 3.81
C ASP A 80 -4.26 -0.02 3.56
N ILE A 81 -3.08 -0.57 3.80
CA ILE A 81 -1.79 0.11 3.51
C ILE A 81 -1.69 0.45 2.03
N GLY A 82 -2.05 -0.48 1.14
CA GLY A 82 -2.09 -0.24 -0.29
C GLY A 82 -3.04 0.90 -0.68
N VAL A 83 -4.19 1.04 -0.02
CA VAL A 83 -5.11 2.18 -0.23
C VAL A 83 -4.46 3.50 0.22
N VAL A 84 -3.84 3.52 1.40
CA VAL A 84 -3.15 4.72 1.91
C VAL A 84 -2.07 5.19 0.95
N CYS A 85 -1.21 4.27 0.48
CA CYS A 85 -0.15 4.62 -0.47
C CYS A 85 -0.73 5.15 -1.78
N ARG A 86 -1.76 4.52 -2.35
CA ARG A 86 -2.42 5.02 -3.56
C ARG A 86 -2.99 6.42 -3.38
N GLU A 87 -3.65 6.69 -2.27
CA GLU A 87 -4.19 8.02 -1.99
C GLU A 87 -3.08 9.07 -1.82
N ALA A 88 -1.96 8.70 -1.18
CA ALA A 88 -0.80 9.58 -1.06
C ALA A 88 -0.14 9.87 -2.42
N LEU A 89 -0.01 8.87 -3.29
CA LEU A 89 0.53 9.00 -4.66
C LEU A 89 -0.31 9.96 -5.54
N LEU A 90 -1.62 10.03 -5.30
CA LEU A 90 -2.50 10.96 -6.03
C LEU A 90 -2.37 12.42 -5.57
N ARG A 91 -1.78 12.69 -4.40
CA ARG A 91 -1.70 14.06 -3.86
C ARG A 91 -0.78 14.98 -4.66
N PRO A 92 0.45 14.59 -5.04
CA PRO A 92 1.27 15.36 -5.98
C PRO A 92 0.55 15.67 -7.29
N ILE A 93 -0.17 14.68 -7.86
CA ILE A 93 -0.94 14.84 -9.10
C ILE A 93 -2.05 15.89 -8.94
N ARG A 94 -2.80 15.85 -7.83
CA ARG A 94 -3.83 16.85 -7.52
C ARG A 94 -3.24 18.25 -7.36
N ARG A 95 -2.05 18.38 -6.74
CA ARG A 95 -1.33 19.65 -6.62
C ARG A 95 -0.90 20.19 -7.99
N LEU A 96 -0.35 19.32 -8.85
CA LEU A 96 0.04 19.68 -10.22
C LEU A 96 -1.15 20.14 -11.05
N SER A 97 -2.27 19.41 -11.00
CA SER A 97 -3.49 19.76 -11.74
C SER A 97 -4.08 21.10 -11.30
N ALA A 98 -3.96 21.45 -10.02
CA ALA A 98 -4.42 22.74 -9.48
C ALA A 98 -3.38 23.87 -9.63
N SER A 99 -2.17 23.59 -10.13
CA SER A 99 -1.10 24.59 -10.25
C SER A 99 -1.33 25.50 -11.45
N THR A 100 -1.15 26.80 -11.22
CA THR A 100 -1.30 27.85 -12.25
C THR A 100 0.03 28.42 -12.73
N HIS A 101 1.12 28.11 -12.03
CA HIS A 101 2.45 28.65 -12.29
C HIS A 101 3.50 27.54 -12.23
N PHE A 102 4.41 27.58 -13.19
CA PHE A 102 5.53 26.64 -13.30
C PHE A 102 6.83 27.40 -13.57
N LYS A 103 7.95 26.83 -13.14
CA LYS A 103 9.28 27.36 -13.40
C LYS A 103 10.15 26.30 -14.05
N ARG A 104 11.10 26.73 -14.89
CA ARG A 104 12.12 25.86 -15.47
C ARG A 104 13.21 25.58 -14.44
N VAL A 105 13.53 24.31 -14.24
CA VAL A 105 14.62 23.83 -13.38
C VAL A 105 15.49 22.86 -14.18
N GLN A 106 16.78 22.80 -13.88
CA GLN A 106 17.66 21.79 -14.47
C GLN A 106 17.31 20.42 -13.87
N ASN A 107 17.32 19.38 -14.70
CA ASN A 107 17.02 18.02 -14.26
C ASN A 107 18.01 17.59 -13.16
N PRO A 108 17.56 17.27 -11.93
CA PRO A 108 18.44 16.85 -10.85
C PRO A 108 18.94 15.40 -10.99
N GLU A 109 18.35 14.57 -11.84
CA GLU A 109 18.63 13.12 -11.91
C GLU A 109 19.49 12.69 -13.11
N HIS A 110 19.66 13.55 -14.13
CA HIS A 110 20.48 13.25 -15.31
C HIS A 110 21.53 14.33 -15.58
N ASP A 111 22.75 13.91 -15.88
CA ASP A 111 23.87 14.75 -16.35
C ASP A 111 23.65 15.19 -17.82
N GLY A 112 22.49 15.79 -18.09
CA GLY A 112 22.05 16.23 -19.41
C GLY A 112 21.31 17.57 -19.36
N PRO A 113 21.37 18.38 -20.42
CA PRO A 113 20.90 19.78 -20.40
C PRO A 113 19.38 19.90 -20.60
N ARG A 114 18.58 19.00 -20.02
CA ARG A 114 17.11 19.06 -20.14
C ARG A 114 16.54 19.90 -19.00
N GLU A 115 15.88 20.99 -19.35
CA GLU A 115 15.13 21.81 -18.42
C GLU A 115 13.73 21.24 -18.23
N LEU A 116 13.36 20.96 -16.98
CA LEU A 116 12.04 20.46 -16.61
C LEU A 116 11.18 21.58 -16.01
N TRP A 117 9.87 21.45 -16.12
CA TRP A 117 8.89 22.30 -15.48
C TRP A 117 8.57 21.78 -14.08
N LEU A 118 8.77 22.63 -13.09
CA LEU A 118 8.37 22.37 -11.70
C LEU A 118 7.26 23.34 -11.31
N ALA A 119 6.20 22.83 -10.67
CA ALA A 119 5.15 23.68 -10.12
C ALA A 119 5.72 24.61 -9.04
N CYS A 120 5.32 25.88 -9.07
CA CYS A 120 5.82 26.91 -8.15
C CYS A 120 4.71 27.85 -7.68
N SER A 121 5.01 28.63 -6.65
CA SER A 121 4.09 29.66 -6.19
C SER A 121 4.04 30.85 -7.17
N PRO A 122 2.91 31.57 -7.27
CA PRO A 122 2.80 32.72 -8.17
C PRO A 122 3.79 33.88 -7.87
N GLY A 123 4.38 33.91 -6.68
CA GLY A 123 5.33 34.94 -6.26
C GLY A 123 6.80 34.61 -6.52
N ASP A 124 7.11 33.47 -7.14
CA ASP A 124 8.49 33.11 -7.48
C ASP A 124 8.99 33.96 -8.67
N SER A 125 10.22 34.46 -8.59
CA SER A 125 10.83 35.34 -9.60
C SER A 125 10.92 34.70 -11.00
N ALA A 126 10.98 33.37 -11.07
CA ALA A 126 11.00 32.59 -12.30
C ALA A 126 9.64 31.94 -12.64
N ALA A 127 8.56 32.32 -11.93
CA ALA A 127 7.23 31.78 -12.17
C ALA A 127 6.67 32.23 -13.53
N GLN A 128 6.25 31.27 -14.34
CA GLN A 128 5.52 31.52 -15.57
C GLN A 128 4.10 30.98 -15.41
N SER A 129 3.10 31.80 -15.79
CA SER A 129 1.70 31.37 -15.76
C SER A 129 1.46 30.35 -16.87
N LEU A 130 1.33 29.08 -16.48
CA LEU A 130 1.20 27.93 -17.36
C LEU A 130 0.28 26.91 -16.71
N THR A 131 -0.50 26.21 -17.53
CA THR A 131 -1.39 25.13 -17.08
C THR A 131 -0.75 23.79 -17.44
N LEU A 132 -0.98 22.76 -16.61
CA LEU A 132 -0.42 21.42 -16.80
C LEU A 132 -0.66 20.85 -18.22
N GLU A 133 -1.81 21.13 -18.83
CA GLU A 133 -2.18 20.66 -20.19
C GLU A 133 -1.21 21.12 -21.29
N LYS A 134 -0.46 22.22 -21.04
CA LYS A 134 0.49 22.78 -22.00
C LYS A 134 1.92 22.21 -21.82
N ILE A 135 2.12 21.34 -20.84
CA ILE A 135 3.41 20.75 -20.50
C ILE A 135 3.42 19.31 -21.00
N SER A 136 4.44 18.95 -21.79
CA SER A 136 4.66 17.56 -22.21
C SER A 136 5.10 16.71 -21.01
N PRO A 137 4.67 15.44 -20.91
CA PRO A 137 5.07 14.55 -19.81
C PRO A 137 6.59 14.44 -19.63
N ASP A 138 7.36 14.40 -20.73
CA ASP A 138 8.83 14.29 -20.70
C ASP A 138 9.54 15.57 -20.20
N GLU A 139 8.83 16.70 -20.15
CA GLU A 139 9.34 17.98 -19.65
C GLU A 139 8.82 18.29 -18.24
N LEU A 140 8.03 17.42 -17.63
CA LEU A 140 7.45 17.66 -16.32
C LEU A 140 8.33 17.09 -15.22
N CYS A 141 8.65 17.90 -14.21
CA CYS A 141 9.22 17.42 -12.96
C CYS A 141 8.09 17.12 -11.98
N GLU A 142 7.88 15.83 -11.70
CA GLU A 142 6.87 15.37 -10.75
C GLU A 142 7.27 15.75 -9.31
N PRO A 143 6.37 16.38 -8.53
CA PRO A 143 6.67 16.71 -7.15
C PRO A 143 6.75 15.42 -6.33
N PRO A 144 7.73 15.29 -5.44
CA PRO A 144 7.87 14.07 -4.65
C PRO A 144 6.69 13.89 -3.69
N VAL A 145 6.37 12.63 -3.40
CA VAL A 145 5.48 12.28 -2.29
C VAL A 145 6.19 12.60 -0.98
N THR A 146 5.49 13.34 -0.11
CA THR A 146 6.04 13.77 1.18
C THR A 146 5.39 13.01 2.34
N MET A 147 6.01 13.06 3.52
CA MET A 147 5.42 12.51 4.73
C MET A 147 4.07 13.17 5.08
N SER A 148 3.89 14.46 4.73
CA SER A 148 2.59 15.12 4.92
C SER A 148 1.50 14.52 4.03
N ASP A 149 1.83 14.09 2.82
CA ASP A 149 0.87 13.43 1.92
C ASP A 149 0.43 12.08 2.51
N MET A 150 1.39 11.31 3.03
CA MET A 150 1.12 10.02 3.70
C MET A 150 0.27 10.18 4.95
N LEU A 151 0.59 11.14 5.81
CA LEU A 151 -0.17 11.40 7.03
C LEU A 151 -1.60 11.84 6.73
N ALA A 152 -1.79 12.67 5.70
CA ALA A 152 -3.11 13.12 5.31
C ALA A 152 -3.92 11.99 4.65
N ALA A 153 -3.29 11.06 3.93
CA ALA A 153 -3.94 9.85 3.42
C ALA A 153 -4.32 8.88 4.56
N LEU A 154 -3.45 8.74 5.56
CA LEU A 154 -3.70 7.90 6.73
C LEU A 154 -4.84 8.47 7.61
N ALA A 155 -4.96 9.79 7.71
CA ALA A 155 -6.05 10.44 8.45
C ALA A 155 -7.43 10.21 7.83
N THR A 156 -7.50 9.98 6.51
CA THR A 156 -8.76 9.72 5.80
C THR A 156 -9.16 8.25 5.77
N GLN A 157 -8.20 7.34 5.94
CA GLN A 157 -8.44 5.90 5.85
C GLN A 157 -8.68 5.30 7.24
N GLN A 158 -9.61 4.35 7.32
CA GLN A 158 -9.89 3.55 8.52
C GLN A 158 -9.44 2.11 8.27
N SER A 159 -9.11 1.38 9.35
CA SER A 159 -8.86 -0.07 9.25
C SER A 159 -10.14 -0.77 8.77
N THR A 160 -10.00 -1.71 7.84
CA THR A 160 -11.11 -2.55 7.41
C THR A 160 -11.37 -3.72 8.35
N VAL A 161 -10.41 -4.05 9.23
CA VAL A 161 -10.51 -5.16 10.17
C VAL A 161 -10.71 -4.63 11.59
N SER A 162 -11.78 -5.09 12.25
CA SER A 162 -12.10 -4.74 13.63
C SER A 162 -11.49 -5.73 14.64
N GLU A 163 -11.28 -5.27 15.88
CA GLU A 163 -10.81 -6.14 16.98
C GLU A 163 -11.75 -7.31 17.26
N ASN A 164 -13.07 -7.10 17.15
CA ASN A 164 -14.06 -8.16 17.36
C ASN A 164 -13.92 -9.28 16.32
N GLU A 165 -13.64 -8.92 15.06
CA GLU A 165 -13.37 -9.91 14.02
C GLU A 165 -12.09 -10.70 14.31
N LEU A 166 -11.03 -10.04 14.78
CA LEU A 166 -9.79 -10.71 15.20
C LEU A 166 -10.04 -11.74 16.30
N GLY A 167 -10.89 -11.40 17.28
CA GLY A 167 -11.31 -12.33 18.33
C GLY A 167 -11.98 -13.59 17.79
N LYS A 168 -12.84 -13.48 16.77
CA LYS A 168 -13.47 -14.64 16.12
C LYS A 168 -12.45 -15.57 15.46
N TYR A 169 -11.46 -15.01 14.78
CA TYR A 169 -10.39 -15.82 14.18
C TYR A 169 -9.53 -16.52 15.22
N GLN A 170 -9.20 -15.84 16.33
CA GLN A 170 -8.45 -16.45 17.43
C GLN A 170 -9.22 -17.60 18.07
N GLN A 171 -10.52 -17.41 18.35
CA GLN A 171 -11.38 -18.47 18.89
C GLN A 171 -11.45 -19.68 17.95
N PHE A 172 -11.67 -19.44 16.65
CA PHE A 172 -11.69 -20.51 15.65
C PHE A 172 -10.35 -21.26 15.60
N THR A 173 -9.24 -20.53 15.65
CA THR A 173 -7.88 -21.10 15.60
C THR A 173 -7.58 -21.92 16.86
N GLN A 174 -8.00 -21.47 18.04
CA GLN A 174 -7.87 -22.23 19.28
C GLN A 174 -8.72 -23.51 19.28
N GLN A 175 -9.93 -23.46 18.73
CA GLN A 175 -10.85 -24.59 18.72
C GLN A 175 -10.45 -25.67 17.70
N PHE A 176 -9.93 -25.27 16.54
CA PHE A 176 -9.66 -26.19 15.42
C PHE A 176 -8.17 -26.35 15.07
N GLY A 177 -7.28 -25.71 15.85
CA GLY A 177 -5.83 -25.84 15.80
C GLY A 177 -5.16 -25.14 14.61
N GLN A 178 -3.87 -24.83 14.79
CA GLN A 178 -2.89 -24.71 13.70
C GLN A 178 -2.11 -26.02 13.64
N GLU A 179 -2.58 -27.00 12.87
CA GLU A 179 -1.71 -28.14 12.54
C GLU A 179 -0.90 -27.76 11.31
N GLY A 180 0.28 -27.15 11.51
CA GLY A 180 1.09 -26.68 10.40
C GLY A 180 2.25 -25.75 10.76
N LEU A 181 3.06 -26.13 11.75
CA LEU A 181 4.47 -25.76 11.85
C LEU A 181 5.27 -27.02 12.18
#